data_AF-A0ABD4JIS7-F1
#
_entry.id   AF-A0ABD4JIS7-F1
#
_cell.length_a   1.000
_cell.length_b   1.000
_cell.length_c   1.000
_cell.angle_alpha   90.00
_cell.angle_beta   90.00
_cell.angle_gamma   90.00
#
_symmetry.space_group_name_H-M   'P 1'
#
loop_
_entity.id
_entity.type
_entity.pdbx_description
1 polymer ?
#
loop_
_entity_poly.entity_id
_entity_poly.type
_entity_poly.pdbx_seq_one_letter_code
_entity_poly.pdbx_strand_id
1 'polypeptide(L)'
;MKYYKNKNNEIYAYDDDVSDEFLNVKIAELGLKKLSKKEEQELNKPKEPTLEEIKAKFLSDIDTILNQKAHEKGYDNIATAASYAAMPNPFYEEGVAFFKWRSEVYTYCYGILEKVQKGELAITDENIAKVMQNMPKLELPETSTQSETTQEETQTPSLGEQQ
;
A
#
# COMPACT_ATOMS: atom_id res chain seq x y z
N MET A 1 23.80 -8.93 -23.06
CA MET A 1 24.94 -8.61 -22.18
C MET A 1 25.50 -9.90 -21.61
N LYS A 2 26.83 -10.02 -21.55
CA LYS A 2 27.58 -11.14 -20.97
C LYS A 2 28.02 -10.76 -19.55
N TYR A 3 27.68 -11.58 -18.55
CA TYR A 3 28.00 -11.32 -17.15
C TYR A 3 29.15 -12.22 -16.64
N TYR A 4 30.06 -11.62 -15.88
CA TYR A 4 31.21 -12.28 -15.28
C TYR A 4 31.37 -11.85 -13.82
N LYS A 5 31.95 -12.71 -12.97
CA LYS A 5 32.32 -12.37 -11.59
C LYS A 5 33.80 -12.59 -11.31
N ASN A 6 34.41 -11.74 -10.48
CA ASN A 6 35.78 -11.92 -10.02
C ASN A 6 35.84 -12.69 -8.67
N LYS A 7 37.04 -12.81 -8.08
CA LYS A 7 37.25 -13.49 -6.78
C LYS A 7 36.61 -12.76 -5.58
N ASN A 8 36.33 -11.46 -5.72
CA ASN A 8 35.71 -10.61 -4.70
C ASN A 8 34.18 -10.54 -4.84
N ASN A 9 33.57 -11.37 -5.71
CA ASN A 9 32.15 -11.33 -6.07
C ASN A 9 31.69 -10.03 -6.78
N GLU A 10 32.60 -9.23 -7.34
CA GLU A 10 32.23 -8.07 -8.16
C GLU A 10 31.75 -8.53 -9.55
N ILE A 11 30.62 -7.99 -10.01
CA ILE A 11 29.98 -8.35 -11.28
C ILE A 11 30.41 -7.38 -12.39
N TYR A 12 30.88 -7.94 -13.51
CA TYR A 12 31.23 -7.22 -14.72
C TYR A 12 30.24 -7.57 -15.82
N ALA A 13 29.63 -6.55 -16.43
CA ALA A 13 28.76 -6.69 -17.57
C ALA A 13 29.47 -6.18 -18.83
N TYR A 14 29.50 -6.99 -19.87
CA TYR A 14 30.03 -6.63 -21.18
C TYR A 14 28.92 -6.74 -22.21
N ASP A 15 28.89 -5.83 -23.18
CA ASP A 15 28.00 -5.95 -24.32
C ASP A 15 28.31 -7.18 -25.17
N ASP A 16 27.32 -7.68 -25.91
CA ASP A 16 27.49 -8.88 -26.73
C ASP A 16 28.49 -8.65 -27.88
N ASP A 17 28.61 -7.42 -28.36
CA ASP A 17 29.52 -6.99 -29.43
C ASP A 17 31.00 -6.90 -29.02
N VAL A 18 31.32 -7.12 -27.74
CA VAL A 18 32.71 -7.15 -27.27
C VAL A 18 33.45 -8.36 -27.83
N SER A 19 34.59 -8.12 -28.47
CA SER A 19 35.46 -9.14 -29.05
C SER A 19 36.00 -10.12 -28.01
N ASP A 20 36.07 -11.41 -28.35
CA ASP A 20 36.57 -12.46 -27.46
C ASP A 20 38.03 -12.26 -27.03
N GLU A 21 38.86 -11.61 -27.86
CA GLU A 21 40.26 -11.33 -27.54
C GLU A 21 40.40 -10.36 -26.36
N PHE A 22 39.68 -9.24 -26.41
CA PHE A 22 39.58 -8.30 -25.29
C PHE A 22 39.04 -8.97 -24.02
N LEU A 23 38.03 -9.82 -24.17
CA LEU A 23 37.37 -10.49 -23.06
C LEU A 23 38.30 -11.51 -22.39
N ASN A 24 39.08 -12.26 -23.16
CA ASN A 24 40.07 -13.20 -22.65
C ASN A 24 41.20 -12.51 -21.88
N VAL A 25 41.66 -11.34 -22.36
CA VAL A 25 42.63 -10.50 -21.62
C VAL A 25 42.06 -10.10 -20.25
N LYS A 26 40.80 -9.66 -20.21
CA LYS A 26 40.14 -9.26 -18.96
C LYS A 26 39.85 -10.44 -18.03
N ILE A 27 39.48 -11.59 -18.58
CA ILE A 27 39.31 -12.83 -17.82
C ILE A 27 40.62 -13.23 -17.13
N ALA A 28 41.76 -13.14 -17.82
CA ALA A 28 43.07 -13.45 -17.27
C ALA A 28 43.56 -12.40 -16.25
N GLU A 29 43.40 -11.11 -16.56
CA GLU A 29 43.83 -9.98 -15.71
C GLU A 29 43.05 -9.91 -14.39
N LEU A 30 41.73 -10.07 -14.45
CA LEU A 30 40.82 -9.90 -13.30
C LEU A 30 40.39 -11.24 -12.67
N GLY A 31 40.83 -12.37 -13.24
CA GLY A 31 40.45 -13.70 -12.78
C GLY A 31 38.94 -13.96 -12.86
N LEU A 32 38.31 -13.52 -13.95
CA LEU A 32 36.86 -13.56 -14.12
C LEU A 32 36.35 -14.97 -14.37
N LYS A 33 35.15 -15.26 -13.87
CA LYS A 33 34.39 -16.47 -14.18
C LYS A 33 33.06 -16.07 -14.77
N LYS A 34 32.65 -16.73 -15.86
CA LYS A 34 31.34 -16.51 -16.47
C LYS A 34 30.26 -16.80 -15.43
N LEU A 35 29.32 -15.86 -15.30
CA LEU A 35 28.21 -16.01 -14.37
C LEU A 35 27.30 -17.14 -14.86
N SER A 36 26.79 -17.96 -13.94
CA SER A 36 25.87 -19.03 -14.30
C SER A 36 24.45 -18.49 -14.54
N LYS A 37 23.65 -19.15 -15.38
CA LYS A 37 22.22 -18.77 -15.58
C LYS A 37 21.44 -18.63 -14.27
N LYS A 38 21.79 -19.43 -13.26
CA LYS A 38 21.17 -19.38 -11.93
C LYS A 38 21.54 -18.10 -11.18
N GLU A 39 22.80 -17.68 -11.22
CA GLU A 39 23.28 -16.44 -10.60
C GLU A 39 22.77 -15.18 -11.35
N GLU A 40 22.66 -15.24 -12.67
CA GLU A 40 22.01 -14.18 -13.47
C GLU A 40 20.54 -13.99 -13.08
N GLN A 41 19.84 -15.09 -12.82
CA GLN A 41 18.47 -15.06 -12.32
C GLN A 41 18.38 -14.49 -10.90
N GLU A 42 19.35 -14.76 -10.03
CA GLU A 42 19.38 -14.16 -8.68
C GLU A 42 19.68 -12.67 -8.71
N LEU A 43 20.53 -12.20 -9.64
CA LEU A 43 20.83 -10.77 -9.82
C LEU A 43 19.59 -9.98 -10.25
N ASN A 44 18.70 -10.61 -11.02
CA ASN A 44 17.46 -10.00 -11.50
C ASN A 44 16.27 -10.18 -10.55
N LYS A 45 16.45 -10.87 -9.41
CA LYS A 45 15.38 -10.92 -8.40
C LYS A 45 15.23 -9.53 -7.77
N PRO A 46 14.00 -8.99 -7.70
CA PRO A 46 13.77 -7.78 -6.92
C PRO A 46 14.25 -8.01 -5.49
N LYS A 47 14.97 -7.04 -4.95
CA LYS A 47 15.46 -7.08 -3.56
C LYS A 47 14.27 -7.33 -2.64
N GLU A 48 14.37 -8.36 -1.81
CA GLU A 48 13.34 -8.64 -0.81
C GLU A 48 13.18 -7.39 0.08
N PRO A 49 11.95 -6.90 0.29
CA PRO A 49 11.73 -5.69 1.06
C PRO A 49 12.25 -5.91 2.48
N THR A 50 13.01 -4.94 2.97
CA THR A 50 13.50 -4.96 4.34
C THR A 50 12.34 -4.86 5.32
N LEU A 51 12.52 -5.34 6.56
CA LEU A 51 11.49 -5.23 7.60
C LEU A 51 11.00 -3.78 7.78
N GLU A 52 11.88 -2.80 7.64
CA GLU A 52 11.53 -1.37 7.72
C GLU A 52 10.64 -0.93 6.56
N GLU A 53 10.93 -1.36 5.33
CA GLU A 53 10.08 -1.09 4.16
C GLU A 53 8.70 -1.73 4.31
N ILE A 54 8.63 -2.95 4.85
CA ILE A 54 7.35 -3.61 5.09
C ILE A 54 6.53 -2.87 6.16
N LYS A 55 7.18 -2.39 7.24
CA LYS A 55 6.52 -1.56 8.26
C LYS A 55 6.00 -0.24 7.69
N ALA A 56 6.80 0.43 6.87
CA ALA A 56 6.43 1.69 6.24
C ALA A 56 5.24 1.50 5.29
N LYS A 57 5.27 0.45 4.46
CA LYS A 57 4.16 0.07 3.57
C LYS A 57 2.89 -0.22 4.38
N PHE A 58 3.02 -1.00 5.46
CA PHE A 58 1.88 -1.30 6.32
C PHE A 58 1.22 -0.04 6.88
N LEU A 59 1.98 0.89 7.45
CA LEU A 59 1.43 2.15 7.97
C LEU A 59 0.81 3.02 6.86
N SER A 60 1.44 3.07 5.69
CA SER A 60 0.91 3.78 4.52
C SER A 60 -0.43 3.21 4.06
N ASP A 61 -0.59 1.89 4.06
CA ASP A 61 -1.84 1.24 3.68
C ASP A 61 -2.95 1.54 4.71
N ILE A 62 -2.62 1.62 6.00
CA ILE A 62 -3.56 2.03 7.07
C ILE A 62 -4.01 3.48 6.88
N ASP A 63 -3.07 4.40 6.66
CA ASP A 63 -3.39 5.81 6.38
C ASP A 63 -4.29 5.96 5.15
N THR A 64 -4.04 5.15 4.11
CA THR A 64 -4.90 5.13 2.91
C THR A 64 -6.33 4.70 3.24
N ILE A 65 -6.52 3.66 4.06
CA ILE A 65 -7.86 3.21 4.48
C ILE A 65 -8.58 4.28 5.29
N LEU A 66 -7.90 4.88 6.27
CA LEU A 66 -8.45 5.94 7.11
C LEU A 66 -8.89 7.15 6.26
N ASN A 67 -8.02 7.57 5.34
CA ASN A 67 -8.31 8.70 4.45
C ASN A 67 -9.43 8.37 3.47
N GLN A 68 -9.46 7.17 2.90
CA GLN A 68 -10.54 6.74 2.01
C GLN A 68 -11.91 6.80 2.69
N LYS A 69 -12.00 6.38 3.96
CA LYS A 69 -13.24 6.48 4.74
C LYS A 69 -13.66 7.91 5.06
N ALA A 70 -12.69 8.80 5.27
CA ALA A 70 -12.98 10.23 5.42
C ALA A 70 -13.46 10.84 4.09
N HIS A 71 -12.84 10.46 2.96
CA HIS A 71 -13.25 10.90 1.61
C HIS A 71 -14.66 10.45 1.25
N GLU A 72 -15.08 9.24 1.64
CA GLU A 72 -16.47 8.76 1.46
C GLU A 72 -17.51 9.70 2.12
N LYS A 73 -17.08 10.52 3.10
CA LYS A 73 -17.90 11.53 3.79
C LYS A 73 -17.65 12.96 3.34
N GLY A 74 -16.83 13.16 2.30
CA GLY A 74 -16.54 14.47 1.73
C GLY A 74 -15.41 15.24 2.41
N TYR A 75 -14.63 14.61 3.30
CA TYR A 75 -13.45 15.23 3.89
C TYR A 75 -12.20 15.03 3.02
N ASP A 76 -11.21 15.90 3.18
CA ASP A 76 -9.92 15.79 2.47
C ASP A 76 -9.04 14.64 3.00
N ASN A 77 -9.17 14.28 4.28
CA ASN A 77 -8.42 13.22 4.95
C ASN A 77 -8.97 12.98 6.36
N ILE A 78 -8.46 11.94 7.03
CA ILE A 78 -8.89 11.58 8.39
C ILE A 78 -8.60 12.69 9.42
N ALA A 79 -7.55 13.49 9.23
CA ALA A 79 -7.22 14.57 10.15
C ALA A 79 -8.23 15.71 10.06
N THR A 80 -8.68 16.06 8.85
CA THR A 80 -9.77 17.02 8.64
C THR A 80 -11.06 16.55 9.32
N ALA A 81 -11.48 15.31 9.08
CA ALA A 81 -12.67 14.74 9.72
C ALA A 81 -12.57 14.77 11.26
N ALA A 82 -11.45 14.31 11.80
CA ALA A 82 -11.19 14.28 13.23
C ALA A 82 -11.08 15.68 13.87
N SER A 83 -10.72 16.72 13.11
CA SER A 83 -10.57 18.09 13.63
C SER A 83 -11.89 18.67 14.15
N TYR A 84 -13.02 18.24 13.59
CA TYR A 84 -14.36 18.63 14.05
C TYR A 84 -14.72 18.08 15.43
N ALA A 85 -13.93 17.18 16.01
CA ALA A 85 -14.10 16.71 17.38
C ALA A 85 -13.69 17.73 18.46
N ALA A 86 -13.01 18.82 18.10
CA ALA A 86 -12.40 19.72 19.07
C ALA A 86 -13.42 20.61 19.82
N MET A 87 -14.50 21.00 19.15
CA MET A 87 -15.51 21.92 19.70
C MET A 87 -16.90 21.61 19.14
N PRO A 88 -18.00 21.96 19.83
CA PRO A 88 -19.36 21.74 19.34
C PRO A 88 -19.58 22.42 17.98
N ASN A 89 -20.02 21.63 17.01
CA ASN A 89 -20.37 22.05 15.65
C ASN A 89 -21.31 21.00 15.02
N PRO A 90 -21.92 21.27 13.85
CA PRO A 90 -22.86 20.33 13.22
C PRO A 90 -22.27 18.96 12.87
N PHE A 91 -20.94 18.85 12.71
CA PHE A 91 -20.22 17.62 12.41
C PHE A 91 -19.49 17.06 13.64
N TYR A 92 -19.80 17.54 14.85
CA TYR A 92 -19.08 17.17 16.06
C TYR A 92 -19.15 15.67 16.35
N GLU A 93 -20.34 15.06 16.30
CA GLU A 93 -20.52 13.64 16.60
C GLU A 93 -19.77 12.76 15.58
N GLU A 94 -19.81 13.14 14.30
CA GLU A 94 -19.06 12.47 13.25
C GLU A 94 -17.54 12.64 13.42
N GLY A 95 -17.09 13.85 13.75
CA GLY A 95 -15.68 14.13 14.03
C GLY A 95 -15.16 13.33 15.23
N VAL A 96 -15.95 13.21 16.30
CA VAL A 96 -15.64 12.38 17.47
C VAL A 96 -15.54 10.90 17.08
N ALA A 97 -16.46 10.40 16.24
CA ALA A 97 -16.42 9.04 15.73
C ALA A 97 -15.15 8.76 14.92
N PHE A 98 -14.80 9.64 13.98
CA PHE A 98 -13.55 9.54 13.20
C PHE A 98 -12.29 9.63 14.07
N PHE A 99 -12.28 10.54 15.06
CA PHE A 99 -11.16 10.67 15.99
C PHE A 99 -10.97 9.39 16.82
N LYS A 100 -12.06 8.85 17.39
CA LYS A 100 -12.05 7.61 18.16
C LYS A 100 -11.57 6.44 17.30
N TRP A 101 -12.18 6.25 16.14
CA TRP A 101 -11.84 5.16 15.23
C TRP A 101 -10.37 5.22 14.80
N ARG A 102 -9.87 6.39 14.38
CA ARG A 102 -8.45 6.60 14.04
C ARG A 102 -7.53 6.17 15.19
N SER A 103 -7.85 6.57 16.42
CA SER A 103 -7.06 6.23 17.60
C SER A 103 -7.04 4.72 17.86
N GLU A 104 -8.18 4.05 17.74
CA GLU A 104 -8.30 2.60 17.92
C GLU A 104 -7.52 1.83 16.85
N VAL A 105 -7.62 2.26 15.59
CA VAL A 105 -6.88 1.67 14.46
C VAL A 105 -5.37 1.77 14.67
N TYR A 106 -4.84 2.95 15.00
CA TYR A 106 -3.41 3.09 15.25
C TYR A 106 -2.97 2.31 16.48
N THR A 107 -3.75 2.33 17.56
CA THR A 107 -3.44 1.55 18.77
C THR A 107 -3.29 0.06 18.44
N TYR A 108 -4.24 -0.48 17.66
CA TYR A 108 -4.17 -1.85 17.18
C TYR A 108 -2.93 -2.11 16.31
N CYS A 109 -2.68 -1.26 15.32
CA CYS A 109 -1.56 -1.41 14.39
C CYS A 109 -0.20 -1.36 15.09
N TYR A 110 0.02 -0.40 15.99
CA TYR A 110 1.27 -0.30 16.75
C TYR A 110 1.44 -1.46 17.73
N GLY A 111 0.36 -1.99 18.32
CA GLY A 111 0.41 -3.21 19.13
C GLY A 111 0.90 -4.43 18.35
N ILE A 112 0.53 -4.55 17.07
CA ILE A 112 1.07 -5.58 16.17
C ILE A 112 2.55 -5.34 15.86
N LEU A 113 2.94 -4.10 15.55
CA LEU A 113 4.33 -3.74 15.28
C LEU A 113 5.26 -4.03 16.47
N GLU A 114 4.78 -3.86 17.71
CA GLU A 114 5.52 -4.20 18.92
C GLU A 114 5.78 -5.72 19.02
N LYS A 115 4.76 -6.55 18.76
CA LYS A 115 4.90 -8.02 18.74
C LYS A 115 5.90 -8.46 17.68
N VAL A 116 5.92 -7.77 16.55
CA VAL A 116 6.90 -8.02 15.48
C VAL A 116 8.31 -7.69 15.94
N GLN A 117 8.48 -6.55 16.61
CA GLN A 117 9.78 -6.16 17.15
C GLN A 117 10.29 -7.13 18.21
N LYS A 118 9.38 -7.74 18.98
CA LYS A 118 9.69 -8.80 19.96
C LYS A 118 9.92 -10.18 19.32
N GLY A 119 9.71 -10.33 18.02
CA GLY A 119 9.84 -11.61 17.31
C GLY A 119 8.68 -12.58 17.56
N GLU A 120 7.59 -12.13 18.20
CA GLU A 120 6.40 -12.93 18.48
C GLU A 120 5.50 -13.09 17.24
N LEU A 121 5.67 -12.20 16.26
CA LEU A 121 4.91 -12.21 15.01
C LEU A 121 5.83 -11.83 13.83
N ALA A 122 5.80 -12.58 12.73
CA ALA A 122 6.47 -12.17 11.49
C ALA A 122 5.57 -11.23 10.68
N ILE A 123 6.08 -10.10 10.18
CA ILE A 123 5.34 -9.34 9.16
C ILE A 123 5.58 -9.99 7.81
N THR A 124 4.61 -10.77 7.37
CA THR A 124 4.50 -11.31 6.02
C THR A 124 3.27 -10.69 5.36
N ASP A 125 3.18 -10.71 4.02
CA ASP A 125 1.99 -10.24 3.30
C ASP A 125 0.70 -10.92 3.79
N GLU A 126 0.78 -12.20 4.18
CA GLU A 126 -0.34 -12.95 4.73
C GLU A 126 -0.79 -12.41 6.11
N ASN A 127 0.16 -12.04 6.97
CA ASN A 127 -0.15 -11.47 8.28
C ASN A 127 -0.66 -10.02 8.15
N ILE A 128 -0.13 -9.23 7.20
CA ILE A 128 -0.67 -7.90 6.88
C ILE A 128 -2.14 -8.00 6.49
N ALA A 129 -2.49 -8.90 5.57
CA ALA A 129 -3.88 -9.09 5.15
C ALA A 129 -4.81 -9.45 6.32
N LYS A 130 -4.38 -10.35 7.21
CA LYS A 130 -5.15 -10.71 8.42
C LYS A 130 -5.31 -9.54 9.38
N VAL A 131 -4.29 -8.72 9.56
CA VAL A 131 -4.33 -7.52 10.41
C VAL A 131 -5.33 -6.50 9.84
N MET A 132 -5.33 -6.31 8.52
CA MET A 132 -6.30 -5.44 7.86
C MET A 132 -7.75 -5.92 8.00
N GLN A 133 -7.99 -7.24 7.98
CA GLN A 133 -9.34 -7.81 8.18
C GLN A 133 -9.87 -7.64 9.60
N ASN A 134 -9.00 -7.66 10.61
CA ASN A 134 -9.37 -7.53 12.02
C ASN A 134 -9.31 -6.09 12.54
N MET A 135 -9.18 -5.12 11.64
CA MET A 135 -9.12 -3.71 11.99
C MET A 135 -10.43 -3.25 12.67
N PRO A 136 -10.36 -2.37 13.69
CA PRO A 136 -11.53 -1.68 14.20
C PRO A 136 -12.36 -1.08 13.08
N LYS A 137 -13.68 -1.25 13.13
CA LYS A 137 -14.59 -0.70 12.12
C LYS A 137 -15.04 0.70 12.53
N LEU A 138 -15.21 1.57 11.55
CA LEU A 138 -15.75 2.89 11.78
C LEU A 138 -17.24 2.77 12.14
N GLU A 139 -17.60 3.27 13.32
CA GLU A 139 -18.99 3.40 13.76
C GLU A 139 -19.36 4.88 13.71
N LEU A 140 -20.21 5.25 12.74
CA LEU A 140 -20.73 6.60 12.62
C LEU A 140 -22.09 6.70 13.33
N PRO A 141 -22.43 7.87 13.91
CA PRO A 141 -23.80 8.10 14.35
C PRO A 141 -24.74 7.98 13.15
N GLU A 142 -25.87 7.32 13.33
CA GLU A 142 -26.90 7.18 12.30
C GLU A 142 -27.35 8.59 11.89
N THR A 143 -26.88 9.04 10.74
CA THR A 143 -27.34 10.28 10.13
C THR A 143 -28.76 10.01 9.67
N SER A 144 -29.74 10.70 10.29
CA SER A 144 -31.09 10.79 9.77
C SER A 144 -30.99 11.24 8.31
N THR A 145 -31.09 10.27 7.42
CA THR A 145 -30.96 10.46 5.98
C THR A 145 -32.19 11.23 5.54
N GLN A 146 -32.05 12.54 5.29
CA GLN A 146 -32.94 13.17 4.33
C GLN A 146 -32.52 12.61 2.97
N SER A 147 -33.26 11.59 2.56
CA SER A 147 -33.22 10.95 1.27
C SER A 147 -33.41 12.01 0.18
N GLU A 148 -32.32 12.33 -0.51
CA GLU A 148 -32.37 12.95 -1.82
C GLU A 148 -33.06 11.95 -2.76
N THR A 149 -34.38 12.12 -2.90
CA THR A 149 -35.20 11.33 -3.81
C THR A 149 -34.92 11.86 -5.20
N THR A 150 -34.04 11.18 -5.94
CA THR A 150 -33.94 11.32 -7.40
C THR A 150 -35.28 10.93 -8.00
N GLN A 151 -36.12 11.93 -8.29
CA GLN A 151 -37.29 11.76 -9.15
C GLN A 151 -36.79 11.71 -10.59
N GLU A 152 -36.56 10.51 -11.08
CA GLU A 152 -36.46 10.20 -12.50
C GLU A 152 -37.88 10.24 -13.09
N GLU A 153 -38.39 11.44 -13.42
CA GLU A 153 -39.55 11.56 -14.30
C GLU A 153 -39.11 11.31 -15.75
N THR A 154 -39.13 10.04 -16.14
CA THR A 154 -39.09 9.64 -17.54
C THR A 154 -40.42 9.98 -18.21
N GLN A 155 -40.33 11.02 -19.02
CA GLN A 155 -41.28 11.48 -20.02
C GLN A 155 -41.83 10.32 -20.87
N THR A 156 -43.16 10.12 -20.85
CA THR A 156 -43.89 9.30 -21.82
C THR A 156 -44.79 10.22 -22.67
N PRO A 157 -44.64 10.28 -24.01
CA PRO A 157 -45.62 10.95 -24.85
C PRO A 157 -46.75 9.97 -25.15
N SER A 158 -47.93 10.19 -24.55
CA SER A 158 -49.18 9.55 -24.99
C SER A 158 -49.83 10.43 -26.05
N LEU A 159 -49.64 10.07 -27.31
CA LEU A 159 -50.47 10.53 -28.42
C LEU A 159 -51.40 9.37 -28.80
N GLY A 160 -52.68 9.51 -28.48
CA GLY A 160 -53.70 8.50 -28.79
C GLY A 160 -55.10 9.00 -28.47
N GLU A 161 -55.76 9.50 -29.52
CA GLU A 161 -57.20 9.45 -29.86
C GLU A 161 -58.26 9.71 -28.78
N GLN A 162 -59.21 10.61 -29.10
CA GLN A 162 -60.68 10.63 -28.88
C GLN A 162 -61.11 12.11 -29.01
N GLN A 163 -62.04 12.60 -29.83
CA GLN A 163 -63.09 12.11 -30.73
C GLN A 163 -63.30 13.18 -31.81
#